data_AF-A0A2I2KSX5-F1
#
_entry.id   AF-A0A2I2KSX5-F1
#
_cell.length_a   1.000
_cell.length_b   1.000
_cell.length_c   1.000
_cell.angle_alpha   90.00
_cell.angle_beta   90.00
_cell.angle_gamma   90.00
#
_symmetry.space_group_name_H-M   'P 1'
#
loop_
_entity.id
_entity.type
_entity.pdbx_description
1 polymer ?
#
loop_
_entity_poly.entity_id
_entity_poly.type
_entity_poly.pdbx_seq_one_letter_code
_entity_poly.pdbx_strand_id
1 'polypeptide(L)'
;MRGLLVIGHGSRRGEANATVRELARRLATGSAHPTAPCADVSPGPDGSPDPAPSSTGSQSANDPRPWGAVESAFLEVTRPNIAEGYANLAAAGCTEIIVYPFFLFDGNHTHRDIPAALDEARERHPTTRWILSEPLGLHACVIEAVRARLDDTLRGLVHAAGTST
;
A
#
# COMPACT_ATOMS: atom_id res chain seq x y z
N MET A 1 -11.85 -4.81 -16.72
CA MET A 1 -11.84 -4.98 -15.25
C MET A 1 -10.47 -4.54 -14.74
N ARG A 2 -10.39 -3.90 -13.57
CA ARG A 2 -9.12 -3.48 -12.97
C ARG A 2 -8.57 -4.55 -12.04
N GLY A 3 -7.28 -4.87 -12.19
CA GLY A 3 -6.52 -5.69 -11.24
C GLY A 3 -5.53 -4.83 -10.46
N LEU A 4 -5.19 -5.25 -9.24
CA LEU A 4 -4.13 -4.63 -8.44
C LEU A 4 -2.98 -5.63 -8.24
N LEU A 5 -1.76 -5.23 -8.59
CA LEU A 5 -0.54 -5.99 -8.36
C LEU A 5 0.29 -5.29 -7.27
N VAL A 6 0.38 -5.88 -6.09
CA VAL A 6 1.18 -5.37 -4.96
C VAL A 6 2.58 -5.98 -5.01
N ILE A 7 3.61 -5.16 -5.16
CA ILE A 7 5.00 -5.62 -5.31
C ILE A 7 5.76 -5.45 -3.99
N GLY A 8 6.32 -6.55 -3.49
CA GLY A 8 7.32 -6.58 -2.42
C GLY A 8 8.74 -6.84 -2.95
N HIS A 9 9.78 -6.58 -2.15
CA HIS A 9 11.14 -6.99 -2.52
C HIS A 9 11.27 -8.52 -2.57
N GLY A 10 10.61 -9.20 -1.64
CA GLY A 10 10.77 -10.64 -1.43
C GLY A 10 11.95 -10.92 -0.50
N SER A 11 11.77 -11.90 0.37
CA SER A 11 12.73 -12.25 1.41
C SER A 11 12.89 -13.76 1.50
N ARG A 12 14.08 -14.22 1.91
CA ARG A 12 14.28 -15.62 2.34
C ARG A 12 13.50 -15.95 3.62
N ARG A 13 13.06 -14.93 4.38
CA ARG A 13 12.23 -15.08 5.58
C ARG A 13 10.75 -15.05 5.20
N GLY A 14 10.04 -16.16 5.39
CA GLY A 14 8.63 -16.30 5.03
C GLY A 14 7.71 -15.24 5.67
N GLU A 15 7.95 -14.87 6.93
CA GLU A 15 7.15 -13.88 7.66
C GLU A 15 7.15 -12.50 6.98
N ALA A 16 8.29 -12.06 6.44
CA ALA A 16 8.36 -10.77 5.76
C ALA A 16 7.50 -10.75 4.48
N ASN A 17 7.42 -11.88 3.77
CA ASN A 17 6.57 -12.03 2.60
C ASN A 17 5.08 -12.13 2.99
N ALA A 18 4.77 -12.71 4.15
CA ALA A 18 3.41 -12.87 4.64
C ALA A 18 2.72 -11.51 4.83
N THR A 19 3.45 -10.48 5.27
CA THR A 19 2.92 -9.12 5.40
C THR A 19 2.44 -8.53 4.06
N VAL A 20 3.18 -8.74 2.97
CA VAL A 20 2.80 -8.26 1.63
C VAL A 20 1.57 -9.01 1.11
N ARG A 21 1.51 -10.32 1.33
CA ARG A 21 0.34 -11.13 0.97
C ARG A 21 -0.90 -10.73 1.76
N GLU A 22 -0.73 -10.47 3.05
CA GLU A 22 -1.81 -10.01 3.92
C GLU A 22 -2.31 -8.63 3.52
N LEU A 23 -1.42 -7.72 3.13
CA LEU A 23 -1.80 -6.43 2.56
C LEU A 23 -2.65 -6.62 1.29
N ALA A 24 -2.17 -7.42 0.33
CA ALA A 24 -2.91 -7.72 -0.89
C ALA A 24 -4.30 -8.31 -0.59
N ARG A 25 -4.38 -9.23 0.37
CA ARG A 25 -5.65 -9.83 0.81
C ARG A 25 -6.59 -8.80 1.41
N ARG A 26 -6.12 -7.90 2.28
CA ARG A 26 -6.95 -6.85 2.88
C ARG A 26 -7.48 -5.86 1.84
N LEU A 27 -6.64 -5.50 0.86
CA LEU A 27 -7.03 -4.65 -0.26
C LEU A 27 -8.04 -5.36 -1.17
N ALA A 28 -8.00 -6.69 -1.28
CA ALA A 28 -8.99 -7.48 -2.01
C ALA A 28 -10.35 -7.56 -1.27
N THR A 29 -10.34 -7.77 0.04
CA THR A 29 -11.56 -7.99 0.82
C THR A 29 -12.30 -6.69 1.16
N GLY A 30 -11.60 -5.55 1.20
CA GLY A 30 -12.15 -4.26 1.58
C GLY A 30 -12.46 -4.22 3.09
N SER A 31 -11.68 -3.46 3.85
CA SER A 31 -12.19 -2.83 5.07
C SER A 31 -12.31 -1.35 4.76
N ALA A 32 -13.47 -0.76 5.07
CA ALA A 32 -13.74 0.65 4.86
C ALA A 32 -12.52 1.49 5.26
N HIS A 33 -12.01 2.28 4.32
CA HIS A 33 -11.03 3.30 4.67
C HIS A 33 -11.76 4.31 5.57
N PRO A 34 -11.19 4.76 6.70
CA PRO A 34 -11.67 6.00 7.30
C PRO A 34 -11.48 7.09 6.24
N THR A 35 -12.57 7.48 5.59
CA THR A 35 -12.64 8.48 4.49
C THR A 35 -12.37 9.91 4.97
N ALA A 36 -11.63 10.09 6.06
CA ALA A 36 -10.99 11.36 6.29
C ALA A 36 -9.87 11.45 5.25
N PRO A 37 -9.93 12.36 4.27
CA PRO A 37 -8.73 12.65 3.49
C PRO A 37 -7.64 12.99 4.50
N CYS A 38 -6.46 12.37 4.38
CA CYS A 38 -5.27 12.90 5.04
C CYS A 38 -5.16 14.33 4.50
N ALA A 39 -5.63 15.29 5.30
CA ALA A 39 -5.76 16.66 4.87
C ALA A 39 -4.41 17.10 4.33
N ASP A 40 -4.44 17.83 3.21
CA ASP A 40 -3.28 18.57 2.75
C ASP A 40 -2.94 19.58 3.86
N VAL A 41 -1.98 19.23 4.73
CA VAL A 41 -1.51 20.11 5.80
C VAL A 41 -0.60 21.13 5.14
N SER A 42 -1.22 22.10 4.46
CA SER A 42 -0.57 23.38 4.25
C SER A 42 -0.44 24.05 5.62
N PRO A 43 0.77 24.41 6.07
CA PRO A 43 0.92 25.12 7.34
C PRO A 43 0.16 26.46 7.23
N GLY A 44 -0.63 26.77 8.26
CA GLY A 44 -1.22 28.11 8.41
C GLY A 44 -0.13 29.19 8.38
N PRO A 45 -0.47 30.45 8.10
CA PRO A 45 0.50 31.55 7.98
C PRO A 45 1.34 31.81 9.25
N ASP A 46 0.98 31.19 10.37
CA ASP A 46 1.62 31.29 11.69
C ASP A 46 2.29 29.99 12.18
N GLY A 47 2.24 28.90 11.43
CA GLY A 47 2.89 27.62 11.78
C GLY A 47 2.22 26.84 12.93
N SER A 48 1.00 27.20 13.32
CA SER A 48 0.21 26.47 14.32
C SER A 48 -0.51 25.27 13.68
N PRO A 49 -0.55 24.07 14.28
CA PRO A 49 -1.40 22.99 13.80
C PRO A 49 -2.88 23.34 14.03
N ASP A 50 -3.69 23.26 12.99
CA ASP A 50 -5.15 23.46 13.06
C ASP A 50 -5.79 22.51 14.10
N PRO A 51 -6.80 22.96 14.86
CA PRO A 51 -7.54 22.07 15.76
C PRO A 51 -8.26 20.99 14.93
N ALA A 52 -8.03 19.72 15.29
CA ALA A 52 -8.62 18.56 14.62
C ALA A 52 -10.15 18.70 14.45
N PRO A 53 -10.72 18.34 13.29
CA PRO A 53 -12.17 18.44 13.09
C PRO A 53 -12.92 17.44 13.98
N SER A 54 -13.99 17.94 14.60
CA SER A 54 -14.92 17.20 15.43
C SER A 54 -15.61 16.08 14.63
N SER A 55 -15.60 14.87 15.18
CA SER A 55 -16.14 13.66 14.58
C SER A 55 -17.67 13.70 14.53
N THR A 56 -18.25 14.10 13.41
CA THR A 56 -19.63 13.76 13.04
C THR A 56 -19.70 13.64 11.51
N GLY A 57 -19.65 12.40 11.03
CA GLY A 57 -19.76 12.08 9.61
C GLY A 57 -20.26 10.65 9.43
N SER A 58 -21.46 10.52 8.87
CA SER A 58 -22.20 9.28 8.69
C SER A 58 -21.45 8.26 7.84
N GLN A 59 -21.50 6.99 8.26
CA GLN A 59 -21.04 5.85 7.47
C GLN A 59 -21.78 5.80 6.11
N SER A 60 -21.08 6.05 5.01
CA SER A 60 -21.57 5.74 3.67
C SER A 60 -21.08 4.34 3.28
N ALA A 61 -21.97 3.36 3.46
CA ALA A 61 -21.73 1.94 3.22
C ALA A 61 -21.73 1.56 1.72
N ASN A 62 -21.06 2.32 0.86
CA ASN A 62 -20.96 1.96 -0.56
C ASN A 62 -19.70 2.55 -1.21
N ASP A 63 -18.52 2.05 -0.83
CA ASP A 63 -17.31 2.25 -1.61
C ASP A 63 -17.20 1.08 -2.62
N PRO A 64 -17.48 1.30 -3.91
CA PRO A 64 -17.42 0.24 -4.90
C PRO A 64 -15.98 -0.25 -5.02
N ARG A 65 -15.74 -1.51 -4.62
CA ARG A 65 -14.42 -2.16 -4.70
C ARG A 65 -13.79 -1.89 -6.07
N PRO A 66 -12.69 -1.12 -6.16
CA PRO A 66 -12.14 -0.75 -7.46
C PRO A 66 -11.41 -1.90 -8.16
N TRP A 67 -11.18 -3.03 -7.47
CA TRP A 67 -10.42 -4.18 -7.95
C TRP A 67 -11.33 -5.39 -8.22
N GLY A 68 -11.22 -5.97 -9.41
CA GLY A 68 -11.80 -7.27 -9.73
C GLY A 68 -10.93 -8.46 -9.30
N ALA A 69 -9.60 -8.25 -9.18
CA ALA A 69 -8.65 -9.19 -8.59
C ALA A 69 -7.46 -8.43 -7.98
N VAL A 70 -6.81 -9.02 -6.97
CA VAL A 70 -5.60 -8.49 -6.34
C VAL A 70 -4.58 -9.61 -6.19
N GLU A 71 -3.34 -9.34 -6.59
CA GLU A 71 -2.23 -10.29 -6.51
C GLU A 71 -1.02 -9.66 -5.82
N SER A 72 -0.27 -10.46 -5.07
CA SER A 72 1.03 -10.06 -4.52
C SER A 72 2.15 -10.64 -5.37
N ALA A 73 3.14 -9.85 -5.77
CA ALA A 73 4.32 -10.31 -6.49
C ALA A 73 5.61 -9.81 -5.83
N PHE A 74 6.74 -10.44 -6.16
CA PHE A 74 8.02 -10.14 -5.55
C PHE A 74 9.13 -9.95 -6.59
N LEU A 75 10.08 -9.06 -6.29
CA LEU A 75 11.25 -8.82 -7.15
C LEU A 75 12.22 -10.00 -7.14
N GLU A 76 12.55 -10.52 -5.95
CA GLU A 76 13.56 -11.55 -5.79
C GLU A 76 13.11 -12.64 -4.81
N VAL A 77 13.73 -13.83 -4.95
CA VAL A 77 13.67 -14.96 -4.00
C VAL A 77 12.30 -15.63 -3.85
N THR A 78 11.21 -14.88 -3.91
CA THR A 78 9.85 -15.31 -3.56
C THR A 78 8.97 -15.31 -4.79
N ARG A 79 8.00 -16.24 -4.81
CA ARG A 79 7.01 -16.39 -5.88
C ARG A 79 5.62 -15.96 -5.40
N PRO A 80 4.74 -15.43 -6.26
CA PRO A 80 4.97 -15.21 -7.67
C PRO A 80 5.91 -14.02 -7.91
N ASN A 81 6.68 -14.05 -9.00
CA ASN A 81 7.39 -12.87 -9.47
C ASN A 81 6.43 -11.91 -10.20
N ILE A 82 6.93 -10.74 -10.64
CA ILE A 82 6.10 -9.72 -11.32
C ILE A 82 5.37 -10.31 -12.54
N ALA A 83 6.08 -11.05 -13.39
CA ALA A 83 5.51 -11.65 -14.60
C ALA A 83 4.40 -12.67 -14.29
N GLU A 84 4.59 -13.51 -13.27
CA GLU A 84 3.61 -14.51 -12.83
C GLU A 84 2.38 -13.85 -12.19
N GLY A 85 2.58 -12.87 -11.30
CA GLY A 85 1.47 -12.13 -10.69
C GLY A 85 0.66 -11.35 -11.73
N TYR A 86 1.33 -10.75 -12.71
CA TYR A 86 0.69 -10.11 -13.86
C TYR A 86 -0.15 -11.11 -14.67
N ALA A 87 0.42 -12.28 -14.98
CA ALA A 87 -0.27 -13.33 -15.73
C ALA A 87 -1.51 -13.85 -14.98
N ASN A 88 -1.45 -13.97 -13.65
CA ASN A 88 -2.60 -14.34 -12.83
C ASN A 88 -3.73 -13.31 -12.95
N LEU A 89 -3.42 -12.02 -12.88
CA LEU A 89 -4.42 -10.95 -13.05
C LEU A 89 -5.01 -10.94 -14.46
N ALA A 90 -4.18 -11.12 -15.49
CA ALA A 90 -4.63 -11.22 -16.87
C ALA A 90 -5.56 -12.44 -17.08
N ALA A 91 -5.20 -13.60 -16.51
CA ALA A 91 -6.02 -14.81 -16.54
C ALA A 91 -7.35 -14.64 -15.78
N ALA A 92 -7.38 -13.80 -14.75
CA ALA A 92 -8.61 -13.40 -14.04
C ALA A 92 -9.48 -12.41 -14.83
N GLY A 93 -9.10 -12.03 -16.06
CA GLY A 93 -9.86 -11.11 -16.92
C GLY A 93 -9.59 -9.64 -16.67
N CYS A 94 -8.53 -9.29 -15.93
CA CYS A 94 -8.10 -7.91 -15.76
C CYS A 94 -7.47 -7.38 -17.04
N THR A 95 -7.92 -6.22 -17.49
CA THR A 95 -7.41 -5.54 -18.71
C THR A 95 -6.65 -4.26 -18.38
N GLU A 96 -6.80 -3.75 -17.16
CA GLU A 96 -6.05 -2.63 -16.62
C GLU A 96 -5.45 -3.08 -15.28
N ILE A 97 -4.13 -3.13 -15.20
CA ILE A 97 -3.39 -3.60 -14.02
C ILE A 97 -2.73 -2.40 -13.35
N ILE A 98 -3.23 -2.04 -12.17
CA ILE A 98 -2.57 -1.05 -11.32
C ILE A 98 -1.47 -1.75 -10.55
N VAL A 99 -0.27 -1.20 -10.59
CA VAL A 99 0.91 -1.78 -9.96
C VAL A 99 1.34 -0.87 -8.81
N TYR A 100 1.41 -1.44 -7.62
CA TYR A 100 1.73 -0.72 -6.39
C TYR A 100 3.03 -1.27 -5.77
N PRO A 101 4.13 -0.52 -5.81
CA PRO A 101 5.36 -0.87 -5.09
C PRO A 101 5.18 -0.62 -3.60
N PHE A 102 5.09 -1.68 -2.80
CA PHE A 102 4.95 -1.56 -1.34
C PHE A 102 6.31 -1.27 -0.68
N PHE A 103 6.89 -0.12 -1.00
CA PHE A 103 8.20 0.34 -0.52
C PHE A 103 8.07 1.68 0.19
N LEU A 104 8.91 1.92 1.21
CA LEU A 104 8.95 3.20 1.91
C LEU A 104 9.80 4.24 1.16
N PHE A 105 10.88 3.80 0.52
CA PHE A 105 11.79 4.67 -0.20
C PHE A 105 11.76 4.35 -1.68
N ASP A 106 11.88 5.41 -2.46
CA ASP A 106 12.09 5.30 -3.88
C ASP A 106 13.53 4.85 -4.17
N GLY A 107 13.72 4.02 -5.20
CA GLY A 107 15.02 3.43 -5.52
C GLY A 107 15.05 2.91 -6.95
N ASN A 108 16.24 2.54 -7.43
CA ASN A 108 16.45 2.12 -8.83
C ASN A 108 15.48 1.02 -9.30
N HIS A 109 15.05 0.14 -8.41
CA HIS A 109 14.09 -0.92 -8.74
C HIS A 109 12.72 -0.37 -9.20
N THR A 110 12.23 0.69 -8.56
CA THR A 110 10.93 1.30 -8.88
C THR A 110 10.95 1.96 -10.26
N HIS A 111 12.06 2.58 -10.64
CA HIS A 111 12.17 3.34 -11.90
C HIS A 111 12.62 2.52 -13.10
N ARG A 112 13.27 1.37 -12.88
CA ARG A 112 13.87 0.60 -13.98
C ARG A 112 13.40 -0.85 -14.00
N ASP A 113 13.62 -1.57 -12.92
CA ASP A 113 13.48 -3.03 -12.93
C ASP A 113 12.01 -3.46 -12.91
N ILE A 114 11.15 -2.75 -12.17
CA ILE A 114 9.69 -2.98 -12.19
C ILE A 114 9.10 -2.65 -13.57
N PRO A 115 9.27 -1.44 -14.15
CA PRO A 115 8.78 -1.13 -15.48
C PRO A 115 9.21 -2.13 -16.55
N ALA A 116 10.49 -2.53 -16.57
CA ALA A 116 11.00 -3.51 -17.52
C ALA A 116 10.27 -4.86 -17.42
N ALA A 117 10.11 -5.39 -16.19
CA ALA A 117 9.40 -6.64 -15.97
C ALA A 117 7.90 -6.54 -16.34
N LEU A 118 7.28 -5.39 -16.14
CA LEU A 118 5.89 -5.14 -16.52
C LEU A 118 5.71 -5.06 -18.05
N ASP A 119 6.66 -4.45 -18.76
CA ASP A 119 6.63 -4.39 -20.22
C ASP A 119 6.80 -5.78 -20.85
N GLU A 120 7.74 -6.59 -20.35
CA GLU A 120 7.88 -8.00 -20.77
C GLU A 120 6.63 -8.84 -20.48
N ALA A 121 5.92 -8.55 -19.39
CA ALA A 121 4.66 -9.22 -19.08
C ALA A 121 3.53 -8.76 -20.01
N ARG A 122 3.45 -7.46 -20.31
CA ARG A 122 2.47 -6.87 -21.22
C ARG A 122 2.61 -7.41 -22.65
N GLU A 123 3.83 -7.63 -23.13
CA GLU A 123 4.08 -8.24 -24.44
C GLU A 123 3.43 -9.64 -24.58
N ARG A 124 3.40 -10.41 -23.48
CA ARG A 124 2.74 -11.72 -23.42
C ARG A 124 1.23 -11.64 -23.24
N HIS A 125 0.71 -10.48 -22.83
CA HIS A 125 -0.71 -10.23 -22.58
C HIS A 125 -1.17 -8.93 -23.26
N PRO A 126 -1.19 -8.87 -24.61
CA PRO A 126 -1.33 -7.60 -25.36
C PRO A 126 -2.70 -6.91 -25.19
N THR A 127 -3.70 -7.59 -24.64
CA THR A 127 -5.03 -7.02 -24.31
C THR A 127 -5.05 -6.26 -22.99
N THR A 128 -3.90 -6.13 -22.33
CA THR A 128 -3.76 -5.51 -21.02
C THR A 128 -2.90 -4.25 -21.07
N ARG A 129 -3.12 -3.33 -20.13
CA ARG A 129 -2.25 -2.18 -19.86
C ARG A 129 -1.88 -2.14 -18.38
N TRP A 130 -0.74 -1.53 -18.07
CA TRP A 130 -0.31 -1.31 -16.70
C TRP A 130 -0.16 0.16 -16.37
N ILE A 131 -0.39 0.51 -15.10
CA ILE A 131 -0.15 1.84 -14.53
C ILE A 131 0.62 1.63 -13.23
N LEU A 132 1.81 2.22 -13.13
CA LEU A 132 2.62 2.18 -11.92
C LEU A 132 2.26 3.38 -11.04
N SER A 133 1.89 3.12 -9.79
CA SER A 133 1.69 4.19 -8.81
C SER A 133 3.00 4.56 -8.11
N GLU A 134 2.97 5.67 -7.38
CA GLU A 134 4.03 5.99 -6.43
C GLU A 134 4.09 4.96 -5.30
N PRO A 135 5.28 4.69 -4.74
CA PRO A 135 5.44 3.93 -3.50
C PRO A 135 4.85 4.70 -2.30
N LEU A 136 4.88 4.11 -1.10
CA LEU A 136 4.38 4.80 0.11
C LEU A 136 5.07 6.14 0.34
N GLY A 137 6.39 6.19 0.16
CA GLY A 137 7.17 7.40 0.36
C GLY A 137 6.92 8.04 1.73
N LEU A 138 7.01 9.37 1.74
CA LEU A 138 6.61 10.21 2.87
C LEU A 138 5.19 10.76 2.68
N HIS A 139 4.27 9.92 2.19
CA HIS A 139 2.86 10.30 2.12
C HIS A 139 2.35 10.72 3.51
N ALA A 140 1.48 11.73 3.58
CA ALA A 140 1.02 12.30 4.86
C ALA A 140 0.51 11.22 5.84
N CYS A 141 -0.31 10.27 5.36
CA CYS A 141 -0.81 9.17 6.20
C CYS A 141 0.31 8.22 6.72
N VAL A 142 1.44 8.10 6.03
CA VAL A 142 2.59 7.32 6.50
C VAL A 142 3.25 8.03 7.68
N ILE A 143 3.40 9.36 7.59
CA ILE A 143 3.90 10.18 8.69
C ILE A 143 2.99 10.04 9.91
N GLU A 144 1.67 10.07 9.73
CA GLU A 144 0.71 9.87 10.82
C GLU A 144 0.82 8.46 11.43
N ALA A 145 1.00 7.42 10.60
CA ALA A 145 1.25 6.08 11.11
C ALA A 145 2.55 5.99 11.93
N VAL A 146 3.61 6.70 11.52
CA VAL A 146 4.86 6.80 12.29
C VAL A 146 4.62 7.51 13.62
N ARG A 147 3.93 8.66 13.63
CA ARG A 147 3.57 9.38 14.86
C ARG A 147 2.81 8.48 15.84
N ALA A 148 1.80 7.77 15.36
CA ALA A 148 1.00 6.86 16.18
C ALA A 148 1.87 5.78 16.86
N ARG A 149 2.85 5.21 16.15
CA ARG A 149 3.77 4.21 16.73
C ARG A 149 4.73 4.79 17.77
N LEU A 150 5.17 6.03 17.57
CA LEU A 150 5.99 6.73 18.56
C LEU A 150 5.17 7.02 19.83
N ASP A 151 3.94 7.49 19.68
CA ASP A 151 3.04 7.75 20.79
C ASP A 151 2.70 6.48 21.59
N ASP A 152 2.48 5.35 20.91
CA ASP A 152 2.31 4.04 21.55
C ASP A 152 3.52 3.69 22.44
N THR A 153 4.72 3.94 21.92
CA THR A 153 5.98 3.69 22.64
C THR A 153 6.10 4.58 23.87
N LEU A 154 5.85 5.89 23.71
CA LEU A 154 5.89 6.86 24.81
C LEU A 154 4.86 6.53 25.90
N ARG A 155 3.64 6.16 25.52
CA ARG A 155 2.63 5.67 26.47
C ARG A 155 3.15 4.45 27.23
N GLY A 156 3.73 3.48 26.55
CA GLY A 156 4.30 2.27 27.17
C GLY A 156 5.36 2.58 28.23
N LEU A 157 6.23 3.57 27.98
CA LEU A 157 7.26 3.99 28.92
C LEU A 157 6.68 4.62 30.20
N VAL A 158 5.63 5.44 30.08
CA VAL A 158 4.95 6.05 31.23
C VAL A 158 4.28 4.99 32.11
N HIS A 159 3.67 3.97 31.52
CA HIS A 159 3.02 2.88 32.26
C HIS A 159 4.04 1.99 33.00
N ALA A 160 5.21 1.76 32.40
CA ALA A 160 6.30 1.00 33.04
C ALA A 160 6.94 1.75 34.22
N ALA A 161 7.02 3.09 34.15
CA ALA A 161 7.55 3.91 35.24
C ALA A 161 6.59 4.02 36.44
N GLY A 162 5.27 3.94 36.21
CA GLY A 162 4.24 4.07 37.27
C GLY A 162 3.88 2.78 38.01
N THR A 163 4.41 1.62 37.61
CA THR A 163 4.14 0.31 38.24
C THR A 163 5.24 -0.16 39.21
N SER A 164 6.28 0.65 39.42
CA SER A 164 7.27 0.44 40.47
C SER A 164 6.89 1.24 41.73
N THR A 165 5.95 0.74 42.54
CA THR A 165 5.73 1.22 43.92
C THR A 165 5.23 0.09 44.79
#